data_AF-A0A1H2T9J8-F1
#
_entry.id   AF-A0A1H2T9J8-F1
#
_cell.length_a   1.000
_cell.length_b   1.000
_cell.length_c   1.000
_cell.angle_alpha   90.00
_cell.angle_beta   90.00
_cell.angle_gamma   90.00
#
_symmetry.space_group_name_H-M   'P 1'
#
loop_
_entity.id
_entity.type
_entity.pdbx_description
1 polymer ?
#
loop_
_entity_poly.entity_id
_entity_poly.type
_entity_poly.pdbx_seq_one_letter_code
_entity_poly.pdbx_strand_id
1 'polypeptide(L)'
;MSGFDWQACYGALFQHLDSEGLESWSCLLKQQLTKRFDTNPHGDIQRWQQAWQQLPEFANVSADLTSSAVALSSPDCSDANQRQTEAALRGLMPWRKGPFDFFGVAIDTEWRSDWKWDRVSPYLSDLSGRQVLDVGCGSGYHCWRMLGAGAQRVVGIDPGLLFLFQFLSVKRYLSTAPIDLLPVRMEDLPPKLECFDTTFSMGVLYHRRSPLDHLLELKDTLRRGGELVLETLVVDGPEGYSLMPEDRYGQMRNVWFLPSCDTLLRWLDRAGYRNARVVDVTDTTTDEQRSTDWMRFQSLADFLDPEDPDKTIEGYPGPKRATVIAEKP
;
A
#
# COMPACT_ATOMS: atom_id res chain seq x y z
N MET A 1 13.62 -24.27 5.61
CA MET A 1 12.28 -23.80 6.06
C MET A 1 12.45 -22.38 6.57
N SER A 2 11.55 -21.46 6.19
CA SER A 2 11.67 -20.03 6.54
C SER A 2 11.65 -19.76 8.05
N GLY A 3 11.07 -20.66 8.86
CA GLY A 3 10.95 -20.47 10.31
C GLY A 3 9.92 -19.42 10.71
N PHE A 4 9.22 -18.81 9.74
CA PHE A 4 8.13 -17.88 9.97
C PHE A 4 6.81 -18.66 10.10
N ASP A 5 6.19 -18.60 11.27
CA ASP A 5 4.90 -19.26 11.55
C ASP A 5 3.75 -18.43 10.96
N TRP A 6 3.57 -18.56 9.64
CA TRP A 6 2.51 -17.87 8.92
C TRP A 6 1.13 -18.40 9.32
N GLN A 7 1.02 -19.66 9.77
CA GLN A 7 -0.24 -20.25 10.21
C GLN A 7 -0.77 -19.53 11.45
N ALA A 8 0.08 -19.28 12.44
CA ALA A 8 -0.30 -18.47 13.60
C ALA A 8 -0.60 -17.01 13.20
N CYS A 9 0.20 -16.44 12.30
CA CYS A 9 0.02 -15.05 11.83
C CYS A 9 -1.35 -14.81 11.18
N TYR A 10 -1.83 -15.74 10.34
CA TYR A 10 -3.08 -15.57 9.58
C TYR A 10 -4.26 -16.39 10.13
N GLY A 11 -4.10 -17.09 11.25
CA GLY A 11 -5.13 -17.96 11.83
C GLY A 11 -6.47 -17.24 12.04
N ALA A 12 -6.44 -16.04 12.61
CA ALA A 12 -7.63 -15.22 12.82
C ALA A 12 -8.29 -14.75 11.51
N LEU A 13 -7.48 -14.45 10.49
CA LEU A 13 -8.00 -14.10 9.16
C LEU A 13 -8.70 -15.31 8.52
N PHE A 14 -8.09 -16.51 8.57
CA PHE A 14 -8.73 -17.70 8.01
C PHE A 14 -10.08 -18.00 8.67
N GLN A 15 -10.14 -17.93 10.00
CA GLN A 15 -11.40 -18.11 10.73
C GLN A 15 -12.44 -17.07 10.31
N HIS A 16 -12.04 -15.82 10.12
CA HIS A 16 -12.93 -14.77 9.65
C HIS A 16 -13.42 -15.03 8.22
N LEU A 17 -12.53 -15.32 7.27
CA LEU A 17 -12.91 -15.63 5.89
C LEU A 17 -13.87 -16.82 5.84
N ASP A 18 -13.59 -17.88 6.61
CA ASP A 18 -14.48 -19.04 6.67
C ASP A 18 -15.85 -18.66 7.26
N SER A 19 -15.91 -17.77 8.27
CA SER A 19 -17.18 -17.30 8.84
C SER A 19 -18.02 -16.41 7.92
N GLU A 20 -17.38 -15.74 6.96
CA GLU A 20 -18.03 -14.88 5.95
C GLU A 20 -18.42 -15.67 4.68
N GLY A 21 -18.25 -17.00 4.67
CA GLY A 21 -18.54 -17.84 3.49
C GLY A 21 -17.51 -17.69 2.36
N LEU A 22 -16.27 -17.30 2.70
CA LEU A 22 -15.14 -17.13 1.78
C LEU A 22 -14.13 -18.29 1.91
N GLU A 23 -14.61 -19.52 2.16
CA GLU A 23 -13.77 -20.70 2.38
C GLU A 23 -12.90 -21.03 1.15
N SER A 24 -13.40 -20.74 -0.06
CA SER A 24 -12.65 -20.93 -1.30
C SER A 24 -11.42 -20.02 -1.34
N TRP A 25 -11.56 -18.76 -0.93
CA TRP A 25 -10.46 -17.82 -0.83
C TRP A 25 -9.50 -18.21 0.30
N SER A 26 -10.02 -18.58 1.47
CA SER A 26 -9.23 -19.10 2.61
C SER A 26 -8.36 -20.30 2.19
N CYS A 27 -8.93 -21.25 1.44
CA CYS A 27 -8.21 -22.42 0.92
C CYS A 27 -7.12 -22.03 -0.08
N LEU A 28 -7.43 -21.15 -1.05
CA LEU A 28 -6.46 -20.65 -2.02
C LEU A 28 -5.31 -19.91 -1.33
N LEU A 29 -5.61 -19.06 -0.36
CA LEU A 29 -4.63 -18.29 0.38
C LEU A 29 -3.69 -19.20 1.18
N LYS A 30 -4.20 -20.26 1.83
CA LYS A 30 -3.36 -21.26 2.50
C LYS A 30 -2.36 -21.90 1.53
N GLN A 31 -2.80 -22.27 0.32
CA GLN A 31 -1.91 -22.83 -0.71
C GLN A 31 -0.84 -21.81 -1.16
N GLN A 32 -1.23 -20.55 -1.35
CA GLN A 32 -0.32 -19.47 -1.74
C GLN A 32 0.74 -19.22 -0.65
N LEU A 33 0.33 -19.19 0.62
CA LEU A 33 1.23 -18.99 1.76
C LEU A 33 2.18 -20.18 1.97
N THR A 34 1.69 -21.42 1.87
CA THR A 34 2.55 -22.61 1.86
C THR A 34 3.59 -22.51 0.75
N LYS A 35 3.19 -22.11 -0.46
CA LYS A 35 4.13 -21.94 -1.56
C LYS A 35 5.20 -20.89 -1.22
N ARG A 36 4.76 -19.75 -0.68
CA ARG A 36 5.59 -18.57 -0.41
C ARG A 36 6.58 -18.76 0.74
N PHE A 37 6.17 -19.42 1.82
CA PHE A 37 6.97 -19.52 3.05
C PHE A 37 7.63 -20.88 3.24
N ASP A 38 7.05 -21.95 2.72
CA ASP A 38 7.52 -23.31 2.98
C ASP A 38 8.28 -23.88 1.78
N THR A 39 7.74 -23.73 0.57
CA THR A 39 8.32 -24.37 -0.64
C THR A 39 9.33 -23.49 -1.39
N ASN A 40 9.11 -22.18 -1.44
CA ASN A 40 9.95 -21.25 -2.18
C ASN A 40 10.16 -19.95 -1.40
N PRO A 41 10.79 -20.02 -0.22
CA PRO A 41 11.05 -18.85 0.61
C PRO A 41 12.00 -17.88 -0.10
N HIS A 42 11.74 -16.59 0.08
CA HIS A 42 12.62 -15.54 -0.41
C HIS A 42 14.00 -15.60 0.25
N GLY A 43 15.08 -15.33 -0.49
CA GLY A 43 16.45 -15.44 0.01
C GLY A 43 16.72 -14.60 1.27
N ASP A 44 16.17 -13.38 1.32
CA ASP A 44 16.34 -12.46 2.45
C ASP A 44 15.38 -12.66 3.62
N ILE A 45 14.47 -13.65 3.58
CA ILE A 45 13.41 -13.77 4.59
C ILE A 45 13.96 -13.89 6.02
N GLN A 46 15.05 -14.64 6.19
CA GLN A 46 15.68 -14.84 7.49
C GLN A 46 16.22 -13.53 8.07
N ARG A 47 16.79 -12.67 7.23
CA ARG A 47 17.32 -11.36 7.64
C ARG A 47 16.19 -10.47 8.17
N TRP A 48 15.09 -10.38 7.44
CA TRP A 48 13.95 -9.56 7.86
C TRP A 48 13.25 -10.12 9.09
N GLN A 49 13.09 -11.44 9.16
CA GLN A 49 12.53 -12.09 10.34
C GLN A 49 13.39 -11.87 11.58
N GLN A 50 14.72 -11.97 11.47
CA GLN A 50 15.64 -11.69 12.58
C GLN A 50 15.53 -10.25 13.05
N ALA A 51 15.50 -9.28 12.13
CA ALA A 51 15.31 -7.88 12.46
C ALA A 51 13.97 -7.64 13.19
N TRP A 52 12.87 -8.22 12.67
CA TRP A 52 11.55 -8.13 13.30
C TRP A 52 11.49 -8.81 14.68
N GLN A 53 12.15 -9.94 14.87
CA GLN A 53 12.21 -10.65 16.16
C GLN A 53 13.04 -9.92 17.23
N GLN A 54 13.93 -9.02 16.83
CA GLN A 54 14.71 -8.19 17.75
C GLN A 54 13.92 -7.02 18.34
N LEU A 55 12.71 -6.74 17.83
CA LEU A 55 11.83 -5.74 18.41
C LEU A 55 11.50 -6.10 19.87
N PRO A 56 11.76 -5.19 20.83
CA PRO A 56 11.51 -5.47 22.25
C PRO A 56 10.02 -5.63 22.53
N GLU A 57 9.70 -6.37 23.57
CA GLU A 57 8.33 -6.45 24.08
C GLU A 57 8.03 -5.24 24.95
N PHE A 58 6.83 -4.67 24.78
CA PHE A 58 6.33 -3.57 25.57
C PHE A 58 4.99 -3.97 26.18
N ALA A 59 4.78 -3.65 27.46
CA ALA A 59 3.46 -3.75 28.07
C ALA A 59 2.66 -2.46 27.83
N ASN A 60 1.33 -2.57 27.93
CA ASN A 60 0.40 -1.44 27.86
C ASN A 60 0.61 -0.53 26.63
N VAL A 61 0.86 -1.14 25.46
CA VAL A 61 1.04 -0.37 24.21
C VAL A 61 -0.28 0.31 23.83
N SER A 62 -0.19 1.59 23.51
CA SER A 62 -1.26 2.36 22.88
C SER A 62 -0.84 2.80 21.49
N ALA A 63 -1.82 3.02 20.61
CA ALA A 63 -1.58 3.43 19.23
C ALA A 63 -2.45 4.63 18.85
N ASP A 64 -1.85 5.57 18.11
CA ASP A 64 -2.56 6.60 17.36
C ASP A 64 -2.44 6.30 15.87
N LEU A 65 -3.58 6.01 15.26
CA LEU A 65 -3.72 5.70 13.84
C LEU A 65 -4.36 6.84 13.04
N THR A 66 -4.73 7.93 13.72
CA THR A 66 -5.51 9.04 13.16
C THR A 66 -4.62 10.21 12.75
N SER A 67 -3.50 10.40 13.44
CA SER A 67 -2.47 11.40 13.12
C SER A 67 -1.65 11.05 11.87
N SER A 68 -0.80 11.99 11.44
CA SER A 68 0.08 11.83 10.27
C SER A 68 0.99 10.61 10.38
N ALA A 69 1.63 10.39 11.54
CA ALA A 69 2.40 9.17 11.78
C ALA A 69 1.51 8.09 12.40
N VAL A 70 1.65 6.85 11.94
CA VAL A 70 1.15 5.68 12.67
C VAL A 70 2.06 5.50 13.88
N ALA A 71 1.57 5.86 15.06
CA ALA A 71 2.38 6.00 16.27
C ALA A 71 2.04 4.93 17.30
N LEU A 72 3.07 4.30 17.87
CA LEU A 72 2.98 3.39 19.00
C LEU A 72 3.68 4.00 20.20
N SER A 73 3.06 3.90 21.38
CA SER A 73 3.66 4.38 22.62
C SER A 73 3.42 3.40 23.77
N SER A 74 4.31 3.42 24.76
CA SER A 74 4.21 2.61 25.97
C SER A 74 4.84 3.39 27.14
N PRO A 75 4.29 3.31 28.35
CA PRO A 75 4.90 3.92 29.53
C PRO A 75 6.26 3.30 29.90
N ASP A 76 6.53 2.08 29.44
CA ASP A 76 7.77 1.34 29.74
C ASP A 76 8.90 1.65 28.74
N CYS A 77 8.74 2.70 27.95
CA CYS A 77 9.71 3.11 26.96
C CYS A 77 10.95 3.73 27.63
N SER A 78 12.09 3.02 27.54
CA SER A 78 13.40 3.49 27.99
C SER A 78 14.33 3.72 26.80
N ASP A 79 15.36 4.56 26.98
CA ASP A 79 16.39 4.81 25.96
C ASP A 79 17.03 3.52 25.42
N ALA A 80 17.19 2.50 26.27
CA ALA A 80 17.75 1.22 25.87
C ALA A 80 16.82 0.49 24.89
N ASN A 81 15.52 0.42 25.21
CA ASN A 81 14.53 -0.22 24.34
C ASN A 81 14.31 0.61 23.07
N GLN A 82 14.35 1.94 23.11
CA GLN A 82 14.29 2.79 21.92
C GLN A 82 15.45 2.51 20.96
N ARG A 83 16.69 2.44 21.46
CA ARG A 83 17.86 2.10 20.64
C ARG A 83 17.75 0.69 20.03
N GLN A 84 17.21 -0.27 20.79
CA GLN A 84 16.96 -1.62 20.28
C GLN A 84 15.89 -1.61 19.18
N THR A 85 14.78 -0.91 19.39
CA THR A 85 13.71 -0.71 18.41
C THR A 85 14.26 -0.09 17.13
N GLU A 86 15.05 0.98 17.23
CA GLU A 86 15.67 1.62 16.06
C GLU A 86 16.59 0.65 15.30
N ALA A 87 17.48 -0.06 16.01
CA ALA A 87 18.38 -1.03 15.40
C ALA A 87 17.63 -2.15 14.65
N ALA A 88 16.57 -2.68 15.26
CA ALA A 88 15.69 -3.67 14.65
C ALA A 88 15.01 -3.14 13.38
N LEU A 89 14.39 -1.95 13.45
CA LEU A 89 13.67 -1.34 12.33
C LEU A 89 14.60 -0.95 11.17
N ARG A 90 15.87 -0.60 11.45
CA ARG A 90 16.89 -0.36 10.42
C ARG A 90 17.23 -1.62 9.64
N GLY A 91 17.11 -2.80 10.25
CA GLY A 91 17.20 -4.10 9.58
C GLY A 91 16.10 -4.33 8.52
N LEU A 92 15.05 -3.50 8.53
CA LEU A 92 13.94 -3.50 7.57
C LEU A 92 13.97 -2.31 6.60
N MET A 93 15.11 -1.63 6.46
CA MET A 93 15.30 -0.64 5.39
C MET A 93 15.35 -1.31 4.01
N PRO A 94 14.93 -0.62 2.93
CA PRO A 94 14.41 0.75 2.90
C PRO A 94 12.94 0.90 3.33
N TRP A 95 12.63 1.96 4.06
CA TRP A 95 11.25 2.35 4.38
C TRP A 95 10.72 3.40 3.40
N ARG A 96 9.72 3.02 2.59
CA ARG A 96 9.22 3.89 1.51
C ARG A 96 7.93 4.64 1.87
N LYS A 97 6.87 3.95 2.31
CA LYS A 97 5.58 4.56 2.66
C LYS A 97 5.46 4.75 4.18
N GLY A 98 5.06 5.93 4.65
CA GLY A 98 4.96 6.29 6.07
C GLY A 98 4.55 7.77 6.24
N PRO A 99 4.79 8.42 7.39
CA PRO A 99 5.75 8.04 8.43
C PRO A 99 5.17 7.10 9.51
N PHE A 100 6.07 6.56 10.34
CA PHE A 100 5.73 5.81 11.55
C PHE A 100 6.48 6.38 12.76
N ASP A 101 5.92 6.22 13.95
CA ASP A 101 6.61 6.45 15.22
C ASP A 101 6.53 5.19 16.07
N PHE A 102 7.68 4.59 16.37
CA PHE A 102 7.76 3.41 17.22
C PHE A 102 8.37 3.78 18.56
N PHE A 103 7.52 4.09 19.54
CA PHE A 103 7.95 4.39 20.91
C PHE A 103 8.95 5.54 20.97
N GLY A 104 8.75 6.59 20.17
CA GLY A 104 9.66 7.74 20.04
C GLY A 104 10.73 7.59 18.96
N VAL A 105 10.83 6.43 18.30
CA VAL A 105 11.68 6.24 17.12
C VAL A 105 10.91 6.67 15.86
N ALA A 106 11.19 7.88 15.38
CA ALA A 106 10.59 8.41 14.17
C ALA A 106 11.20 7.76 12.91
N ILE A 107 10.36 7.05 12.15
CA ILE A 107 10.69 6.54 10.82
C ILE A 107 10.21 7.56 9.78
N ASP A 108 11.11 8.49 9.44
CA ASP A 108 10.92 9.39 8.30
C ASP A 108 11.16 8.62 6.99
N THR A 109 10.07 8.14 6.39
CA THR A 109 10.09 7.33 5.17
C THR A 109 10.34 8.15 3.93
N GLU A 110 10.67 7.51 2.80
CA GLU A 110 10.87 8.21 1.52
C GLU A 110 9.69 9.13 1.16
N TRP A 111 8.49 8.60 1.28
CA TRP A 111 7.23 9.27 0.98
C TRP A 111 6.59 9.87 2.21
N ARG A 112 6.07 11.09 2.07
CA ARG A 112 5.04 11.67 2.94
C ARG A 112 3.67 11.12 2.55
N SER A 113 3.45 9.83 2.83
CA SER A 113 2.18 9.15 2.53
C SER A 113 0.99 9.75 3.30
N ASP A 114 1.27 10.44 4.41
CA ASP A 114 0.32 11.24 5.16
C ASP A 114 -0.27 12.37 4.33
N TRP A 115 0.53 13.07 3.53
CA TRP A 115 0.02 14.16 2.68
C TRP A 115 -0.97 13.65 1.64
N LYS A 116 -0.68 12.50 1.02
CA LYS A 116 -1.63 11.84 0.12
C LYS A 116 -2.91 11.48 0.85
N TRP A 117 -2.82 10.91 2.05
CA TRP A 117 -4.00 10.58 2.85
C TRP A 117 -4.84 11.82 3.15
N ASP A 118 -4.22 12.94 3.53
CA ASP A 118 -4.92 14.18 3.86
C ASP A 118 -5.61 14.80 2.63
N ARG A 119 -5.03 14.63 1.43
CA ARG A 119 -5.67 15.03 0.16
C ARG A 119 -6.86 14.14 -0.21
N VAL A 120 -6.77 12.84 0.06
CA VAL A 120 -7.76 11.84 -0.41
C VAL A 120 -8.91 11.63 0.58
N SER A 121 -8.61 11.56 1.88
CA SER A 121 -9.57 11.21 2.92
C SER A 121 -10.85 12.06 2.97
N PRO A 122 -10.84 13.38 2.66
CA PRO A 122 -12.07 14.19 2.64
C PRO A 122 -13.08 13.78 1.57
N TYR A 123 -12.66 13.03 0.56
CA TYR A 123 -13.51 12.63 -0.56
C TYR A 123 -14.03 11.20 -0.47
N LEU A 124 -13.51 10.43 0.49
CA LEU A 124 -13.92 9.05 0.73
C LEU A 124 -15.33 9.01 1.28
N SER A 125 -16.06 7.95 0.95
CA SER A 125 -17.20 7.56 1.76
C SER A 125 -16.76 7.24 3.19
N ASP A 126 -17.65 7.44 4.17
CA ASP A 126 -17.37 7.09 5.57
C ASP A 126 -16.88 5.63 5.68
N LEU A 127 -15.66 5.47 6.20
CA LEU A 127 -15.01 4.17 6.35
C LEU A 127 -15.54 3.39 7.57
N SER A 128 -16.32 4.03 8.44
CA SER A 128 -16.91 3.39 9.61
C SER A 128 -17.68 2.13 9.25
N GLY A 129 -17.22 0.98 9.76
CA GLY A 129 -17.87 -0.30 9.51
C GLY A 129 -17.55 -0.96 8.16
N ARG A 130 -16.68 -0.38 7.33
CA ARG A 130 -16.34 -0.91 6.00
C ARG A 130 -15.30 -2.03 6.04
N GLN A 131 -15.45 -3.01 5.15
CA GLN A 131 -14.39 -3.91 4.71
C GLN A 131 -13.61 -3.28 3.57
N VAL A 132 -12.31 -3.06 3.77
CA VAL A 132 -11.46 -2.33 2.83
C VAL A 132 -10.35 -3.21 2.28
N LEU A 133 -10.13 -3.14 0.97
CA LEU A 133 -8.96 -3.73 0.30
C LEU A 133 -7.98 -2.61 -0.11
N ASP A 134 -6.69 -2.76 0.17
CA ASP A 134 -5.63 -1.87 -0.35
C ASP A 134 -4.65 -2.65 -1.23
N VAL A 135 -4.71 -2.39 -2.54
CA VAL A 135 -3.92 -3.07 -3.56
C VAL A 135 -2.58 -2.36 -3.77
N GLY A 136 -1.48 -3.07 -3.57
CA GLY A 136 -0.13 -2.49 -3.61
C GLY A 136 0.16 -1.65 -2.37
N CYS A 137 -0.28 -2.13 -1.20
CA CYS A 137 -0.26 -1.38 0.05
C CYS A 137 1.14 -1.02 0.56
N GLY A 138 2.22 -1.61 0.01
CA GLY A 138 3.58 -1.40 0.51
C GLY A 138 3.68 -1.75 2.00
N SER A 139 4.30 -0.89 2.81
CA SER A 139 4.45 -1.09 4.27
C SER A 139 3.12 -1.18 5.05
N GLY A 140 1.98 -0.95 4.39
CA GLY A 140 0.64 -0.96 4.99
C GLY A 140 0.29 0.31 5.75
N TYR A 141 1.05 1.40 5.57
CA TYR A 141 0.77 2.70 6.21
C TYR A 141 -0.70 3.14 6.01
N HIS A 142 -1.19 3.14 4.76
CA HIS A 142 -2.57 3.54 4.46
C HIS A 142 -3.59 2.55 5.03
N CYS A 143 -3.28 1.26 5.10
CA CYS A 143 -4.14 0.29 5.78
C CYS A 143 -4.37 0.67 7.25
N TRP A 144 -3.31 1.07 7.97
CA TRP A 144 -3.41 1.53 9.36
C TRP A 144 -4.23 2.82 9.48
N ARG A 145 -4.06 3.78 8.55
CA ARG A 145 -4.88 5.01 8.53
C ARG A 145 -6.36 4.70 8.29
N MET A 146 -6.68 3.76 7.39
CA MET A 146 -8.06 3.30 7.15
C MET A 146 -8.68 2.65 8.40
N LEU A 147 -7.90 1.83 9.12
CA LEU A 147 -8.34 1.27 10.39
C LEU A 147 -8.57 2.38 11.44
N GLY A 148 -7.67 3.35 11.53
CA GLY A 148 -7.82 4.54 12.38
C GLY A 148 -9.04 5.39 12.03
N ALA A 149 -9.45 5.41 10.76
CA ALA A 149 -10.64 6.07 10.25
C ALA A 149 -11.95 5.27 10.44
N GLY A 150 -11.90 4.13 11.14
CA GLY A 150 -13.10 3.38 11.54
C GLY A 150 -13.45 2.17 10.68
N ALA A 151 -12.60 1.79 9.71
CA ALA A 151 -12.80 0.56 8.95
C ALA A 151 -12.96 -0.66 9.88
N GLN A 152 -13.95 -1.50 9.60
CA GLN A 152 -14.20 -2.71 10.40
C GLN A 152 -13.08 -3.72 10.20
N ARG A 153 -12.61 -3.85 8.95
CA ARG A 153 -11.52 -4.72 8.58
C ARG A 153 -10.77 -4.16 7.39
N VAL A 154 -9.45 -4.28 7.40
CA VAL A 154 -8.60 -3.85 6.28
C VAL A 154 -7.73 -5.02 5.83
N VAL A 155 -7.76 -5.32 4.54
CA VAL A 155 -6.86 -6.29 3.91
C VAL A 155 -5.96 -5.54 2.95
N GLY A 156 -4.66 -5.51 3.22
CA GLY A 156 -3.66 -5.05 2.26
C GLY A 156 -3.14 -6.23 1.43
N ILE A 157 -2.82 -6.00 0.16
CA ILE A 157 -2.08 -6.98 -0.65
C ILE A 157 -0.82 -6.34 -1.23
N ASP A 158 0.31 -7.02 -1.12
CA ASP A 158 1.57 -6.65 -1.78
C ASP A 158 2.52 -7.85 -1.83
N PRO A 159 3.08 -8.24 -2.99
CA PRO A 159 3.98 -9.39 -3.06
C PRO A 159 5.33 -9.17 -2.32
N GLY A 160 5.71 -7.94 -1.98
CA GLY A 160 6.96 -7.60 -1.33
C GLY A 160 7.06 -8.10 0.12
N LEU A 161 7.86 -9.15 0.36
CA LEU A 161 8.01 -9.69 1.72
C LEU A 161 8.71 -8.74 2.70
N LEU A 162 9.57 -7.84 2.23
CA LEU A 162 10.10 -6.76 3.06
C LEU A 162 8.97 -5.93 3.68
N PHE A 163 7.98 -5.57 2.85
CA PHE A 163 6.85 -4.77 3.29
C PHE A 163 5.94 -5.51 4.27
N LEU A 164 5.80 -6.84 4.11
CA LEU A 164 5.15 -7.67 5.12
C LEU A 164 5.84 -7.52 6.48
N PHE A 165 7.17 -7.63 6.59
CA PHE A 165 7.86 -7.47 7.88
C PHE A 165 7.79 -6.04 8.42
N GLN A 166 7.75 -5.02 7.56
CA GLN A 166 7.48 -3.64 7.98
C GLN A 166 6.08 -3.51 8.59
N PHE A 167 5.05 -4.04 7.92
CA PHE A 167 3.69 -4.08 8.44
C PHE A 167 3.59 -4.88 9.76
N LEU A 168 4.23 -6.04 9.82
CA LEU A 168 4.25 -6.89 11.01
C LEU A 168 4.95 -6.23 12.20
N SER A 169 5.83 -5.25 11.97
CA SER A 169 6.45 -4.47 13.05
C SER A 169 5.40 -3.68 13.84
N VAL A 170 4.38 -3.13 13.18
CA VAL A 170 3.24 -2.48 13.87
C VAL A 170 2.28 -3.53 14.44
N LYS A 171 1.89 -4.51 13.60
CA LYS A 171 0.93 -5.56 13.97
C LYS A 171 1.37 -6.37 15.19
N ARG A 172 2.68 -6.55 15.41
CA ARG A 172 3.23 -7.23 16.60
C ARG A 172 2.68 -6.64 17.91
N TYR A 173 2.48 -5.33 17.97
CA TYR A 173 1.99 -4.62 19.15
C TYR A 173 0.47 -4.41 19.14
N LEU A 174 -0.17 -4.64 18.00
CA LEU A 174 -1.62 -4.54 17.78
C LEU A 174 -2.17 -5.88 17.25
N SER A 175 -1.82 -6.97 17.92
CA SER A 175 -2.00 -8.33 17.39
C SER A 175 -3.45 -8.71 17.11
N THR A 176 -4.40 -8.11 17.84
CA THR A 176 -5.85 -8.34 17.68
C THR A 176 -6.52 -7.38 16.70
N ALA A 177 -5.82 -6.38 16.17
CA ALA A 177 -6.38 -5.42 15.23
C ALA A 177 -6.88 -6.15 13.96
N PRO A 178 -8.08 -5.84 13.43
CA PRO A 178 -8.67 -6.54 12.27
C PRO A 178 -8.07 -6.04 10.94
N ILE A 179 -6.76 -6.16 10.81
CA ILE A 179 -5.98 -5.68 9.67
C ILE A 179 -4.89 -6.68 9.30
N ASP A 180 -4.81 -7.06 8.04
CA ASP A 180 -3.86 -8.09 7.58
C ASP A 180 -3.23 -7.69 6.24
N LEU A 181 -1.92 -7.91 6.07
CA LEU A 181 -1.23 -7.74 4.79
C LEU A 181 -0.92 -9.11 4.20
N LEU A 182 -1.42 -9.39 3.00
CA LEU A 182 -1.21 -10.65 2.30
C LEU A 182 -0.09 -10.53 1.26
N PRO A 183 0.91 -11.44 1.26
CA PRO A 183 2.04 -11.38 0.34
C PRO A 183 1.71 -11.94 -1.05
N VAL A 184 0.62 -11.44 -1.64
CA VAL A 184 0.03 -11.87 -2.92
C VAL A 184 -0.14 -10.69 -3.87
N ARG A 185 -0.35 -10.96 -5.16
CA ARG A 185 -0.62 -9.95 -6.18
C ARG A 185 -2.12 -9.80 -6.40
N MET A 186 -2.51 -8.75 -7.12
CA MET A 186 -3.90 -8.54 -7.51
C MET A 186 -4.44 -9.71 -8.33
N GLU A 187 -3.66 -10.19 -9.30
CA GLU A 187 -4.02 -11.34 -10.15
C GLU A 187 -4.04 -12.69 -9.41
N ASP A 188 -3.55 -12.75 -8.17
CA ASP A 188 -3.58 -13.95 -7.33
C ASP A 188 -4.88 -14.05 -6.52
N LEU A 189 -5.70 -12.99 -6.47
CA LEU A 189 -7.00 -13.02 -5.81
C LEU A 189 -8.02 -13.82 -6.62
N PRO A 190 -9.00 -14.47 -5.95
CA PRO A 190 -10.07 -15.15 -6.67
C PRO A 190 -10.90 -14.15 -7.47
N PRO A 191 -11.35 -14.53 -8.69
CA PRO A 191 -12.24 -13.67 -9.48
C PRO A 191 -13.59 -13.52 -8.78
N LYS A 192 -14.25 -12.37 -8.98
CA LYS A 192 -15.57 -12.04 -8.42
C LYS A 192 -15.66 -12.25 -6.90
N LEU A 193 -14.65 -11.78 -6.18
CA LEU A 193 -14.63 -11.84 -4.72
C LEU A 193 -15.78 -11.03 -4.10
N GLU A 194 -16.10 -9.86 -4.67
CA GLU A 194 -17.28 -9.03 -4.39
C GLU A 194 -17.61 -8.78 -2.90
N CYS A 195 -16.62 -8.80 -2.02
CA CYS A 195 -16.81 -8.70 -0.57
C CYS A 195 -16.44 -7.34 0.01
N PHE A 196 -15.69 -6.51 -0.71
CA PHE A 196 -15.19 -5.24 -0.17
C PHE A 196 -16.15 -4.07 -0.41
N ASP A 197 -16.32 -3.24 0.61
CA ASP A 197 -17.05 -1.96 0.54
C ASP A 197 -16.26 -0.90 -0.22
N THR A 198 -14.95 -0.88 -0.01
CA THR A 198 -14.04 0.07 -0.64
C THR A 198 -12.74 -0.64 -1.04
N THR A 199 -12.26 -0.37 -2.25
CA THR A 199 -10.99 -0.91 -2.76
C THR A 199 -10.10 0.25 -3.19
N PHE A 200 -8.91 0.30 -2.61
CA PHE A 200 -7.85 1.24 -2.98
C PHE A 200 -6.88 0.58 -3.95
N SER A 201 -6.43 1.34 -4.94
CA SER A 201 -5.30 0.99 -5.80
C SER A 201 -4.48 2.25 -6.06
N MET A 202 -3.45 2.45 -5.24
CA MET A 202 -2.65 3.69 -5.27
C MET A 202 -1.21 3.39 -5.66
N GLY A 203 -0.81 3.87 -6.84
CA GLY A 203 0.52 3.69 -7.39
C GLY A 203 0.74 2.34 -8.07
N VAL A 204 -0.32 1.72 -8.61
CA VAL A 204 -0.27 0.38 -9.21
C VAL A 204 -0.55 0.37 -10.70
N LEU A 205 -1.54 1.15 -11.18
CA LEU A 205 -2.04 1.06 -12.56
C LEU A 205 -0.94 1.22 -13.61
N TYR A 206 -0.04 2.18 -13.43
CA TYR A 206 1.05 2.44 -14.38
C TYR A 206 2.08 1.28 -14.48
N HIS A 207 2.07 0.33 -13.56
CA HIS A 207 2.88 -0.89 -13.63
C HIS A 207 2.18 -2.07 -14.33
N ARG A 208 0.90 -1.92 -14.70
CA ARG A 208 0.09 -2.98 -15.31
C ARG A 208 0.17 -2.91 -16.83
N ARG A 209 0.48 -4.06 -17.45
CA ARG A 209 0.50 -4.24 -18.91
C ARG A 209 -0.88 -4.07 -19.56
N SER A 210 -1.93 -4.42 -18.83
CA SER A 210 -3.31 -4.27 -19.27
C SER A 210 -4.05 -3.41 -18.25
N PRO A 211 -4.16 -2.08 -18.47
CA PRO A 211 -4.80 -1.20 -17.51
C PRO A 211 -6.30 -1.50 -17.37
N LEU A 212 -6.97 -1.92 -18.46
CA LEU A 212 -8.39 -2.26 -18.42
C LEU A 212 -8.66 -3.55 -17.64
N ASP A 213 -7.81 -4.57 -17.79
CA ASP A 213 -7.94 -5.80 -16.98
C ASP A 213 -7.73 -5.48 -15.50
N HIS A 214 -6.75 -4.63 -15.15
CA HIS A 214 -6.58 -4.17 -13.76
C HIS A 214 -7.83 -3.48 -13.21
N LEU A 215 -8.47 -2.59 -13.98
CA LEU A 215 -9.72 -1.96 -13.57
C LEU A 215 -10.86 -2.97 -13.39
N LEU A 216 -10.93 -4.01 -14.23
CA LEU A 216 -11.93 -5.07 -14.09
C LEU A 216 -11.64 -5.96 -12.87
N GLU A 217 -10.37 -6.32 -12.64
CA GLU A 217 -9.90 -7.04 -11.45
C GLU A 217 -10.29 -6.29 -10.17
N LEU A 218 -10.03 -4.98 -10.11
CA LEU A 218 -10.43 -4.14 -8.98
C LEU A 218 -11.94 -4.14 -8.77
N LYS A 219 -12.73 -4.06 -9.85
CA LYS A 219 -14.19 -4.09 -9.79
C LYS A 219 -14.73 -5.43 -9.28
N ASP A 220 -14.04 -6.52 -9.60
CA ASP A 220 -14.39 -7.86 -9.14
C ASP A 220 -14.17 -8.06 -7.64
N THR A 221 -13.40 -7.18 -6.97
CA THR A 221 -13.25 -7.19 -5.51
C THR A 221 -14.40 -6.52 -4.77
N LEU A 222 -15.04 -5.55 -5.42
CA LEU A 222 -16.05 -4.69 -4.81
C LEU A 222 -17.42 -5.36 -4.78
N ARG A 223 -18.17 -5.17 -3.70
CA ARG A 223 -19.60 -5.46 -3.70
C ARG A 223 -20.37 -4.45 -4.56
N ARG A 224 -21.65 -4.75 -4.86
CA ARG A 224 -22.54 -3.78 -5.51
C ARG A 224 -22.69 -2.51 -4.67
N GLY A 225 -22.50 -1.34 -5.28
CA GLY A 225 -22.45 -0.05 -4.60
C GLY A 225 -21.12 0.24 -3.89
N GLY A 226 -20.11 -0.61 -4.06
CA GLY A 226 -18.77 -0.41 -3.50
C GLY A 226 -18.01 0.72 -4.16
N GLU A 227 -17.07 1.30 -3.42
CA GLU A 227 -16.27 2.46 -3.82
C GLU A 227 -14.87 2.05 -4.28
N LEU A 228 -14.46 2.49 -5.46
CA LEU A 228 -13.07 2.44 -5.92
C LEU A 228 -12.38 3.76 -5.59
N VAL A 229 -11.17 3.66 -5.02
CA VAL A 229 -10.23 4.77 -4.88
C VAL A 229 -8.97 4.43 -5.67
N LEU A 230 -8.78 5.10 -6.80
CA LEU A 230 -7.69 4.83 -7.74
C LEU A 230 -6.73 6.01 -7.78
N GLU A 231 -5.44 5.76 -7.56
CA GLU A 231 -4.39 6.77 -7.76
C GLU A 231 -3.28 6.22 -8.66
N THR A 232 -2.86 7.04 -9.61
CA THR A 232 -1.84 6.66 -10.60
C THR A 232 -1.12 7.90 -11.13
N LEU A 233 0.03 7.67 -11.76
CA LEU A 233 0.68 8.66 -12.62
C LEU A 233 -0.21 9.02 -13.80
N VAL A 234 -0.27 10.32 -14.11
CA VAL A 234 -1.01 10.91 -15.23
C VAL A 234 -0.14 11.94 -15.95
N VAL A 235 -0.59 12.37 -17.13
CA VAL A 235 0.02 13.47 -17.90
C VAL A 235 -1.06 14.40 -18.42
N ASP A 236 -0.71 15.66 -18.70
CA ASP A 236 -1.66 16.58 -19.33
C ASP A 236 -1.93 16.17 -20.78
N GLY A 237 -3.18 16.29 -21.20
CA GLY A 237 -3.60 16.01 -22.57
C GLY A 237 -5.11 15.82 -22.68
N PRO A 238 -5.65 15.83 -23.91
CA PRO A 238 -7.08 15.63 -24.13
C PRO A 238 -7.49 14.19 -23.79
N GLU A 239 -8.79 13.96 -23.73
CA GLU A 239 -9.36 12.61 -23.71
C GLU A 239 -8.84 11.77 -24.90
N GLY A 240 -8.40 10.54 -24.62
CA GLY A 240 -7.73 9.64 -25.56
C GLY A 240 -6.20 9.71 -25.53
N TYR A 241 -5.61 10.70 -24.85
CA TYR A 241 -4.16 10.80 -24.68
C TYR A 241 -3.64 9.91 -23.54
N SER A 242 -2.58 9.16 -23.83
CA SER A 242 -1.82 8.40 -22.84
C SER A 242 -0.36 8.34 -23.25
N LEU A 243 0.54 8.70 -22.35
CA LEU A 243 1.97 8.51 -22.53
C LEU A 243 2.33 7.05 -22.19
N MET A 244 3.13 6.44 -23.06
CA MET A 244 3.85 5.18 -22.79
C MET A 244 5.34 5.47 -23.00
N PRO A 245 6.18 5.40 -21.96
CA PRO A 245 7.61 5.64 -22.10
C PRO A 245 8.26 4.57 -22.98
N GLU A 246 9.36 4.90 -23.63
CA GLU A 246 10.07 3.98 -24.53
C GLU A 246 10.77 2.84 -23.76
N ASP A 247 11.34 3.15 -22.60
CA ASP A 247 11.95 2.16 -21.69
C ASP A 247 11.71 2.53 -20.22
N ARG A 248 12.16 3.73 -19.82
CA ARG A 248 12.10 4.20 -18.42
C ARG A 248 11.31 5.49 -18.31
N TYR A 249 10.72 5.68 -17.13
CA TYR A 249 10.09 6.92 -16.73
C TYR A 249 10.51 7.24 -15.29
N GLY A 250 11.27 8.31 -15.08
CA GLY A 250 11.82 8.65 -13.77
C GLY A 250 12.66 7.50 -13.19
N GLN A 251 13.55 6.92 -14.01
CA GLN A 251 14.37 5.73 -13.77
C GLN A 251 13.60 4.41 -13.53
N MET A 252 12.28 4.45 -13.34
CA MET A 252 11.47 3.26 -13.12
C MET A 252 11.40 2.41 -14.39
N ARG A 253 11.61 1.11 -14.23
CA ARG A 253 11.32 0.10 -15.26
C ARG A 253 9.87 -0.34 -15.17
N ASN A 254 9.36 -0.96 -16.24
CA ASN A 254 8.00 -1.53 -16.27
C ASN A 254 6.92 -0.48 -15.99
N VAL A 255 7.08 0.71 -16.56
CA VAL A 255 6.04 1.74 -16.59
C VAL A 255 5.38 1.66 -17.96
N TRP A 256 4.05 1.51 -18.00
CA TRP A 256 3.30 1.22 -19.22
C TRP A 256 2.42 2.38 -19.67
N PHE A 257 1.43 2.76 -18.87
CA PHE A 257 0.44 3.75 -19.28
C PHE A 257 0.29 4.87 -18.24
N LEU A 258 0.53 6.10 -18.69
CA LEU A 258 0.21 7.34 -17.98
C LEU A 258 -0.89 8.05 -18.77
N PRO A 259 -2.18 7.83 -18.47
CA PRO A 259 -3.27 8.47 -19.17
C PRO A 259 -3.41 9.95 -18.77
N SER A 260 -4.08 10.75 -19.61
CA SER A 260 -4.70 11.98 -19.11
C SER A 260 -5.86 11.67 -18.18
N CYS A 261 -6.23 12.62 -17.32
CA CYS A 261 -7.36 12.46 -16.39
C CYS A 261 -8.66 12.07 -17.13
N ASP A 262 -8.99 12.77 -18.21
CA ASP A 262 -10.19 12.47 -19.02
C ASP A 262 -10.13 11.06 -19.65
N THR A 263 -8.95 10.63 -20.08
CA THR A 263 -8.74 9.28 -20.60
C THR A 263 -8.97 8.22 -19.52
N LEU A 264 -8.48 8.47 -18.30
CA LEU A 264 -8.69 7.58 -17.15
C LEU A 264 -10.18 7.47 -16.77
N LEU A 265 -10.90 8.59 -16.79
CA LEU A 265 -12.36 8.61 -16.57
C LEU A 265 -13.10 7.79 -17.65
N ARG A 266 -12.71 7.94 -18.92
CA ARG A 266 -13.24 7.11 -20.02
C ARG A 266 -12.95 5.63 -19.80
N TRP A 267 -11.75 5.25 -19.34
CA TRP A 267 -11.42 3.85 -19.06
C TRP A 267 -12.30 3.28 -17.95
N LEU A 268 -12.54 4.04 -16.88
CA LEU A 268 -13.43 3.62 -15.80
C LEU A 268 -14.88 3.44 -16.27
N ASP A 269 -15.41 4.37 -17.07
CA ASP A 269 -16.76 4.22 -17.67
C ASP A 269 -16.85 2.94 -18.53
N ARG A 270 -15.84 2.72 -19.38
CA ARG A 270 -15.75 1.52 -20.23
C ARG A 270 -15.56 0.22 -19.43
N ALA A 271 -14.88 0.28 -18.30
CA ALA A 271 -14.78 -0.82 -17.33
C ALA A 271 -16.09 -1.02 -16.54
N GLY A 272 -17.08 -0.15 -16.70
CA GLY A 272 -18.41 -0.27 -16.12
C GLY A 272 -18.57 0.37 -14.75
N TYR A 273 -17.64 1.23 -14.33
CA TYR A 273 -17.81 2.07 -13.15
C TYR A 273 -18.79 3.22 -13.43
N ARG A 274 -19.34 3.79 -12.36
CA ARG A 274 -20.22 4.96 -12.40
C ARG A 274 -19.69 6.05 -11.46
N ASN A 275 -20.18 7.27 -11.66
CA ASN A 275 -19.86 8.44 -10.82
C ASN A 275 -18.35 8.70 -10.66
N ALA A 276 -17.57 8.30 -11.67
CA ALA A 276 -16.12 8.48 -11.69
C ALA A 276 -15.80 9.98 -11.74
N ARG A 277 -14.98 10.44 -10.79
CA ARG A 277 -14.56 11.84 -10.69
C ARG A 277 -13.13 11.95 -10.20
N VAL A 278 -12.38 12.87 -10.79
CA VAL A 278 -11.06 13.25 -10.28
C VAL A 278 -11.26 14.12 -9.05
N VAL A 279 -10.62 13.75 -7.94
CA VAL A 279 -10.75 14.46 -6.65
C VAL A 279 -9.46 15.18 -6.23
N ASP A 280 -8.33 14.77 -6.79
CA ASP A 280 -7.02 15.40 -6.57
C ASP A 280 -6.16 15.24 -7.82
N VAL A 281 -5.43 16.28 -8.20
CA VAL A 281 -4.34 16.23 -9.18
C VAL A 281 -3.20 17.05 -8.63
N THR A 282 -2.07 16.39 -8.39
CA THR A 282 -0.92 17.01 -7.71
C THR A 282 0.37 16.60 -8.39
N ASP A 283 1.23 17.59 -8.67
CA ASP A 283 2.61 17.35 -9.07
C ASP A 283 3.40 16.83 -7.88
N THR A 284 4.19 15.77 -8.10
CA THR A 284 4.98 15.16 -7.03
C THR A 284 6.20 16.03 -6.78
N THR A 285 6.35 16.52 -5.56
CA THR A 285 7.47 17.39 -5.18
C THR A 285 8.57 16.61 -4.47
N THR A 286 9.79 17.16 -4.47
CA THR A 286 10.91 16.60 -3.70
C THR A 286 10.72 16.74 -2.18
N ASP A 287 9.74 17.50 -1.71
CA ASP A 287 9.36 17.51 -0.30
C ASP A 287 8.48 16.31 0.06
N GLU A 288 7.67 15.84 -0.89
CA GLU A 288 6.78 14.68 -0.72
C GLU A 288 7.52 13.35 -0.92
N GLN A 289 8.43 13.26 -1.90
CA GLN A 289 9.25 12.08 -2.17
C GLN A 289 10.74 12.43 -2.19
N ARG A 290 11.50 11.90 -1.24
CA ARG A 290 12.94 12.16 -1.08
C ARG A 290 13.66 11.06 -0.35
N SER A 291 14.97 11.01 -0.56
CA SER A 291 15.85 10.18 0.28
C SER A 291 15.85 10.68 1.72
N THR A 292 15.89 9.74 2.65
CA THR A 292 15.95 9.99 4.09
C THR A 292 16.98 9.07 4.74
N ASP A 293 17.19 9.22 6.04
CA ASP A 293 18.04 8.28 6.77
C ASP A 293 17.49 6.83 6.77
N TRP A 294 16.18 6.66 6.55
CA TRP A 294 15.49 5.36 6.45
C TRP A 294 15.30 4.86 5.01
N MET A 295 15.58 5.70 4.01
CA MET A 295 15.63 5.33 2.59
C MET A 295 16.80 6.05 1.90
N ARG A 296 17.96 5.39 1.88
CA ARG A 296 19.25 5.98 1.44
C ARG A 296 19.58 5.75 -0.04
N PHE A 297 18.65 5.21 -0.81
CA PHE A 297 18.83 5.03 -2.25
C PHE A 297 18.39 6.29 -3.00
N GLN A 298 18.55 6.27 -4.33
CA GLN A 298 18.04 7.34 -5.19
C GLN A 298 16.53 7.53 -5.00
N SER A 299 16.09 8.79 -5.09
CA SER A 299 14.70 9.19 -4.99
C SER A 299 14.35 10.27 -6.03
N LEU A 300 13.24 10.99 -5.86
CA LEU A 300 12.67 11.84 -6.90
C LEU A 300 13.66 12.85 -7.49
N ALA A 301 14.48 13.52 -6.66
CA ALA A 301 15.47 14.49 -7.15
C ALA A 301 16.48 13.87 -8.13
N ASP A 302 16.81 12.59 -7.97
CA ASP A 302 17.70 11.85 -8.88
C ASP A 302 17.00 11.42 -10.18
N PHE A 303 15.67 11.52 -10.22
CA PHE A 303 14.82 11.05 -11.33
C PHE A 303 14.32 12.20 -12.21
N LEU A 304 14.51 13.45 -11.78
CA LEU A 304 14.16 14.66 -12.52
C LEU A 304 15.34 15.17 -13.36
N ASP A 305 15.07 15.95 -14.39
CA ASP A 305 16.11 16.66 -15.15
C ASP A 305 16.75 17.76 -14.25
N PRO A 306 18.07 17.74 -14.04
CA PRO A 306 18.78 18.73 -13.22
C PRO A 306 18.62 20.18 -13.69
N GLU A 307 18.36 20.40 -14.98
CA GLU A 307 18.21 21.74 -15.57
C GLU A 307 16.73 22.14 -15.71
N ASP A 308 15.80 21.18 -15.64
CA ASP A 308 14.36 21.40 -15.79
C ASP A 308 13.53 20.42 -14.91
N PRO A 309 13.33 20.73 -13.61
CA PRO A 309 12.63 19.83 -12.68
C PRO A 309 11.18 19.49 -13.03
N ASP A 310 10.58 20.19 -14.00
CA ASP A 310 9.25 19.86 -14.54
C ASP A 310 9.31 18.63 -15.47
N LYS A 311 10.49 18.06 -15.72
CA LYS A 311 10.72 16.86 -16.53
C LYS A 311 11.44 15.77 -15.76
N THR A 312 11.22 14.53 -16.21
CA THR A 312 12.07 13.39 -15.80
C THR A 312 13.44 13.47 -16.47
N ILE A 313 14.43 12.75 -15.94
CA ILE A 313 15.78 12.67 -16.51
C ILE A 313 15.81 12.13 -17.96
N GLU A 314 14.75 11.41 -18.37
CA GLU A 314 14.56 10.93 -19.74
C GLU A 314 13.88 11.96 -20.67
N GLY A 315 13.49 13.13 -20.16
CA GLY A 315 12.86 14.22 -20.92
C GLY A 315 11.33 14.15 -21.01
N TYR A 316 10.67 13.22 -20.29
CA TYR A 316 9.20 13.18 -20.19
C TYR A 316 8.68 14.23 -19.20
N PRO A 317 7.38 14.56 -19.21
CA PRO A 317 6.78 15.36 -18.14
C PRO A 317 7.02 14.74 -16.76
N GLY A 318 7.32 15.59 -15.77
CA GLY A 318 7.57 15.19 -14.40
C GLY A 318 6.40 14.44 -13.76
N PRO A 319 6.63 13.70 -12.65
CA PRO A 319 5.61 12.85 -12.06
C PRO A 319 4.40 13.62 -11.51
N LYS A 320 3.29 13.57 -12.24
CA LYS A 320 1.99 14.08 -11.83
C LYS A 320 1.06 12.93 -11.44
N ARG A 321 0.32 13.08 -10.34
CA ARG A 321 -0.56 12.04 -9.80
C ARG A 321 -2.00 12.53 -9.76
N ALA A 322 -2.92 11.67 -10.16
CA ALA A 322 -4.35 11.93 -10.01
C ALA A 322 -4.99 10.86 -9.13
N THR A 323 -5.90 11.30 -8.25
CA THR A 323 -6.80 10.41 -7.50
C THR A 323 -8.20 10.50 -8.09
N VAL A 324 -8.79 9.35 -8.38
CA VAL A 324 -10.14 9.20 -8.90
C VAL A 324 -10.96 8.34 -7.95
N ILE A 325 -12.18 8.77 -7.67
CA ILE A 325 -13.18 7.98 -6.95
C ILE A 325 -14.27 7.56 -7.93
N ALA A 326 -14.68 6.30 -7.89
CA ALA A 326 -15.74 5.75 -8.72
C ALA A 326 -16.52 4.67 -7.97
N GLU A 327 -17.69 4.27 -8.48
CA GLU A 327 -18.59 3.32 -7.83
C GLU A 327 -18.85 2.11 -8.73
N LYS A 328 -18.93 0.93 -8.12
CA LYS A 328 -19.46 -0.28 -8.78
C LYS A 328 -21.00 -0.21 -8.75
N PRO A 329 -21.68 -0.16 -9.92
CA PRO A 329 -23.14 -0.06 -9.99
C PRO A 329 -23.86 -1.29 -9.45
#